data_AF-A0A9X2LVF1-F1
#
_entry.id   AF-A0A9X2LVF1-F1
#
_cell.length_a   1.000
_cell.length_b   1.000
_cell.length_c   1.000
_cell.angle_alpha   90.00
_cell.angle_beta   90.00
_cell.angle_gamma   90.00
#
_symmetry.space_group_name_H-M   'P 1'
#
loop_
_entity.id
_entity.type
_entity.pdbx_description
1 polymer ?
#
loop_
_entity_poly.entity_id
_entity_poly.type
_entity_poly.pdbx_seq_one_letter_code
_entity_poly.pdbx_strand_id
1 'polypeptide(L)'
;MTISTGESLITAADIDDLINRVRHTAGDPGDLESAKTALFSGPGPDPEAARLIRQRLLVVALHYGGALLAKLLSRLSPRETAMVRRYAHRLANFLDTLEVWAAQPIMLVLMRFGLPYGEAESIAVAVLLLVG
;
A
#
# COMPACT_ATOMS: atom_id res chain seq x y z
N MET A 1 -2.79 -19.97 16.79
CA MET A 1 -2.66 -19.39 15.44
C MET A 1 -1.45 -18.46 15.49
N THR A 2 -0.28 -18.96 15.13
CA THR A 2 0.98 -18.20 15.12
C THR A 2 0.98 -17.30 13.90
N ILE A 3 0.79 -16.00 14.11
CA ILE A 3 1.00 -15.00 13.07
C ILE A 3 2.50 -15.00 12.84
N SER A 4 2.97 -15.63 11.75
CA SER A 4 4.35 -15.51 11.30
C SER A 4 4.60 -14.05 10.92
N THR A 5 5.15 -13.28 11.85
CA THR A 5 5.51 -11.86 11.69
C THR A 5 6.66 -11.62 10.69
N GLY A 6 7.15 -12.67 10.03
CA GLY A 6 8.41 -12.66 9.26
C GLY A 6 8.32 -12.27 7.78
N GLU A 7 7.16 -12.41 7.12
CA GLU A 7 7.05 -12.19 5.65
C GLU A 7 6.38 -10.85 5.27
N SER A 8 6.02 -10.02 6.26
CA SER A 8 5.01 -8.96 6.09
C SER A 8 5.54 -7.57 5.70
N LEU A 9 6.86 -7.36 5.63
CA LEU A 9 7.44 -6.04 5.42
C LEU A 9 7.60 -5.70 3.92
N ILE A 10 7.41 -4.41 3.58
CA ILE A 10 7.83 -3.85 2.29
C ILE A 10 9.34 -4.04 2.20
N THR A 11 9.83 -4.65 1.12
CA THR A 11 11.25 -4.91 0.89
C THR A 11 11.80 -3.98 -0.17
N ALA A 12 13.13 -3.83 -0.22
CA ALA A 12 13.80 -3.09 -1.28
C ALA A 12 13.43 -3.60 -2.68
N ALA A 13 13.23 -4.91 -2.85
CA ALA A 13 12.82 -5.52 -4.12
C ALA A 13 11.41 -5.10 -4.56
N ASP A 14 10.48 -4.90 -3.62
CA ASP A 14 9.14 -4.40 -3.95
C ASP A 14 9.22 -2.97 -4.52
N ILE A 15 10.08 -2.14 -3.93
CA ILE A 15 10.28 -0.77 -4.38
C ILE A 15 11.02 -0.73 -5.72
N ASP A 16 11.98 -1.64 -5.95
CA ASP A 16 12.67 -1.75 -7.24
C ASP A 16 11.70 -2.10 -8.40
N ASP A 17 10.78 -3.04 -8.18
CA ASP A 17 9.71 -3.31 -9.16
C ASP A 17 8.85 -2.06 -9.41
N LEU A 18 8.51 -1.32 -8.35
CA LEU A 18 7.69 -0.12 -8.46
C LEU A 18 8.43 1.02 -9.20
N ILE A 19 9.71 1.24 -8.91
CA ILE A 19 10.59 2.19 -9.61
C ILE A 19 10.61 1.89 -11.10
N ASN A 20 10.83 0.63 -11.47
CA ASN A 20 10.86 0.23 -12.88
C ASN A 20 9.52 0.50 -13.57
N ARG A 21 8.39 0.18 -12.92
CA ARG A 21 7.05 0.46 -13.46
C ARG A 21 6.77 1.94 -13.66
N VAL A 22 7.10 2.77 -12.67
CA VAL A 22 6.94 4.22 -12.76
C VAL A 22 7.82 4.81 -13.85
N ARG A 23 9.09 4.36 -13.95
CA ARG A 23 10.00 4.79 -15.03
C ARG A 23 9.42 4.50 -16.41
N HIS A 24 8.78 3.34 -16.60
CA HIS A 24 8.17 2.97 -17.88
C HIS A 24 6.83 3.67 -18.17
N THR A 25 6.10 4.14 -17.14
CA THR A 25 4.72 4.65 -17.30
C THR A 25 4.62 6.17 -17.15
N ALA A 26 5.34 6.75 -16.20
CA ALA A 26 5.27 8.16 -15.82
C ALA A 26 6.61 8.92 -15.96
N GLY A 27 7.71 8.21 -16.24
CA GLY A 27 9.00 8.80 -16.59
C GLY A 27 9.97 8.96 -15.41
N ASP A 28 9.63 9.77 -14.40
CA ASP A 28 10.54 10.09 -13.29
C ASP A 28 10.20 9.32 -12.00
N PRO A 29 11.06 8.38 -11.55
CA PRO A 29 10.90 7.65 -10.30
C PRO A 29 11.69 8.26 -9.12
N GLY A 30 12.26 9.47 -9.23
CA GLY A 30 13.22 10.01 -8.25
C GLY A 30 12.73 10.04 -6.79
N ASP A 31 11.44 10.27 -6.59
CA ASP A 31 10.80 10.18 -5.26
C ASP A 31 10.82 8.76 -4.67
N LEU A 32 10.64 7.73 -5.51
CA LEU A 32 10.67 6.34 -5.09
C LEU A 32 12.11 5.87 -4.79
N GLU A 33 13.07 6.34 -5.58
CA GLU A 33 14.49 6.09 -5.32
C GLU A 33 14.91 6.70 -3.99
N SER A 34 14.49 7.94 -3.73
CA SER A 34 14.71 8.62 -2.44
C SER A 34 14.05 7.88 -1.28
N ALA A 35 12.80 7.41 -1.45
CA ALA A 35 12.10 6.60 -0.47
C ALA A 35 12.81 5.28 -0.16
N LYS A 36 13.34 4.60 -1.19
CA LYS A 36 14.13 3.37 -1.02
C LYS A 36 15.40 3.65 -0.22
N THR A 37 16.14 4.69 -0.59
CA THR A 37 17.37 5.07 0.12
C THR A 37 17.07 5.41 1.57
N ALA A 38 16.01 6.19 1.85
CA ALA A 38 15.62 6.49 3.21
C ALA A 38 15.34 5.20 4.02
N LEU A 39 14.51 4.28 3.51
CA LEU A 39 14.11 3.08 4.25
C LEU A 39 15.24 2.06 4.46
N PHE A 40 16.19 1.96 3.53
CA PHE A 40 17.15 0.84 3.49
C PHE A 40 18.63 1.26 3.54
N SER A 41 18.93 2.57 3.55
CA SER A 41 20.32 3.06 3.60
C SER A 41 20.55 3.91 4.87
N GLY A 42 21.63 3.61 5.59
CA GLY A 42 22.00 4.35 6.80
C GLY A 42 21.24 3.89 8.06
N PRO A 43 21.13 4.74 9.10
CA PRO A 43 20.50 4.39 10.38
C PRO A 43 18.97 4.18 10.29
N GLY A 44 18.37 4.42 9.12
CA GLY A 44 16.92 4.34 8.89
C GLY A 44 16.17 5.57 9.46
N PRO A 45 14.99 5.89 8.90
CA PRO A 45 14.13 6.93 9.43
C PRO A 45 13.56 6.53 10.80
N ASP A 46 13.11 7.52 11.57
CA ASP A 46 12.27 7.24 12.72
C ASP A 46 10.97 6.50 12.32
N PRO A 47 10.27 5.84 13.26
CA PRO A 47 9.11 5.03 12.94
C PRO A 47 7.98 5.77 12.20
N GLU A 48 7.81 7.06 12.48
CA GLU A 48 6.75 7.87 11.90
C GLU A 48 7.09 8.27 10.47
N ALA A 49 8.32 8.73 10.22
CA ALA A 49 8.83 8.97 8.88
C ALA A 49 8.82 7.68 8.03
N ALA A 50 9.18 6.54 8.61
CA ALA A 50 9.11 5.25 7.93
C ALA A 50 7.68 4.90 7.51
N ARG A 51 6.70 5.13 8.39
CA ARG A 51 5.27 4.91 8.15
C ARG A 51 4.75 5.78 7.01
N LEU A 52 5.07 7.07 7.01
CA LEU A 52 4.70 8.00 5.94
C LEU A 52 5.27 7.57 4.58
N ILE A 53 6.54 7.13 4.55
CA ILE A 53 7.14 6.60 3.32
C ILE A 53 6.39 5.35 2.84
N ARG A 54 6.06 4.40 3.73
CA ARG A 54 5.31 3.19 3.37
C ARG A 54 3.92 3.49 2.84
N GLN A 55 3.21 4.47 3.43
CA GLN A 55 1.92 4.94 2.94
C GLN A 55 2.02 5.48 1.52
N ARG A 56 3.00 6.34 1.25
CA ARG A 56 3.26 6.88 -0.09
C ARG A 56 3.55 5.78 -1.11
N LEU A 57 4.38 4.81 -0.75
CA LEU A 57 4.68 3.66 -1.60
C LEU A 57 3.42 2.84 -1.94
N LEU A 58 2.52 2.64 -0.97
CA LEU A 58 1.28 1.92 -1.21
C LEU A 58 0.33 2.68 -2.14
N VAL A 59 0.20 4.01 -2.00
CA VAL A 59 -0.58 4.84 -2.92
C VAL A 59 -0.06 4.66 -4.35
N VAL A 60 1.25 4.78 -4.54
CA VAL A 60 1.87 4.61 -5.87
C VAL A 60 1.66 3.18 -6.39
N ALA A 61 1.77 2.15 -5.56
CA ALA A 61 1.50 0.77 -5.96
C ALA A 61 0.02 0.53 -6.36
N LEU A 62 -0.93 1.27 -5.81
CA LEU A 62 -2.33 1.19 -6.22
C LEU A 62 -2.58 1.84 -7.61
N HIS A 63 -1.77 2.82 -8.01
CA HIS A 63 -1.82 3.40 -9.36
C HIS A 63 -1.10 2.52 -10.39
N TYR A 64 0.10 2.04 -10.09
CA TYR A 64 0.98 1.37 -11.08
C TYR A 64 1.08 -0.16 -10.93
N GLY A 65 0.49 -0.72 -9.88
CA GLY A 65 0.53 -2.15 -9.57
C GLY A 65 1.86 -2.61 -9.01
N GLY A 66 2.26 -3.83 -9.40
CA GLY A 66 3.55 -4.41 -9.04
C GLY A 66 3.58 -5.28 -7.80
N ALA A 67 4.79 -5.65 -7.39
CA ALA A 67 5.07 -6.57 -6.30
C ALA A 67 4.47 -6.07 -4.97
N LEU A 68 4.54 -4.76 -4.71
CA LEU A 68 3.93 -4.18 -3.51
C LEU A 68 2.40 -4.33 -3.49
N LEU A 69 1.73 -4.08 -4.62
CA LEU A 69 0.29 -4.34 -4.73
C LEU A 69 0.01 -5.84 -4.58
N ALA A 70 0.80 -6.71 -5.22
CA ALA A 70 0.64 -8.16 -5.10
C ALA A 70 0.76 -8.64 -3.63
N LYS A 71 1.66 -8.04 -2.85
CA LYS A 71 1.75 -8.27 -1.41
C LYS A 71 0.49 -7.84 -0.67
N LEU A 72 -0.08 -6.66 -0.93
CA LEU A 72 -1.37 -6.30 -0.35
C LEU A 72 -2.43 -7.37 -0.66
N LEU A 73 -2.53 -7.76 -1.92
CA LEU A 73 -3.55 -8.69 -2.40
C LEU A 73 -3.37 -10.12 -1.86
N SER A 74 -2.14 -10.55 -1.56
CA SER A 74 -1.89 -11.89 -0.99
C SER A 74 -2.46 -12.07 0.43
N ARG A 75 -2.89 -10.98 1.07
CA ARG A 75 -3.54 -10.97 2.39
C ARG A 75 -5.06 -11.05 2.31
N LEU A 76 -5.62 -11.07 1.10
CA LEU A 76 -7.04 -10.94 0.85
C LEU A 76 -7.58 -12.20 0.19
N SER A 77 -8.85 -12.48 0.41
CA SER A 77 -9.58 -13.49 -0.36
C SER A 77 -9.62 -13.12 -1.85
N PRO A 78 -9.92 -14.08 -2.75
CA PRO A 78 -10.07 -13.79 -4.17
C PRO A 78 -11.11 -12.72 -4.47
N ARG A 79 -12.20 -12.69 -3.70
CA ARG A 79 -13.28 -11.70 -3.83
C ARG A 79 -12.79 -10.30 -3.47
N GLU A 80 -12.16 -10.14 -2.32
CA GLU A 80 -11.59 -8.86 -1.86
C GLU A 80 -10.48 -8.39 -2.81
N THR A 81 -9.65 -9.31 -3.30
CA THR A 81 -8.61 -9.02 -4.30
C THR A 81 -9.21 -8.41 -5.57
N ALA A 82 -10.30 -9.01 -6.09
CA ALA A 82 -10.99 -8.49 -7.26
C ALA A 82 -11.55 -7.07 -7.01
N MET A 83 -12.06 -6.82 -5.80
CA MET A 83 -12.58 -5.50 -5.41
C MET A 83 -11.47 -4.45 -5.32
N VAL A 84 -10.34 -4.75 -4.66
CA VAL A 84 -9.20 -3.84 -4.58
C VAL A 84 -8.69 -3.51 -5.98
N ARG A 85 -8.53 -4.51 -6.86
CA ARG A 85 -8.13 -4.26 -8.25
C ARG A 85 -9.11 -3.37 -9.00
N ARG A 86 -10.43 -3.58 -8.83
CA ARG A 86 -11.48 -2.77 -9.46
C ARG A 86 -11.45 -1.32 -9.01
N TYR A 87 -11.13 -1.05 -7.74
CA TYR A 87 -11.18 0.28 -7.15
C TYR A 87 -9.79 0.86 -6.84
N ALA A 88 -8.71 0.25 -7.33
CA ALA A 88 -7.34 0.58 -6.92
C ALA A 88 -7.02 2.07 -7.06
N HIS A 89 -7.32 2.68 -8.21
CA HIS A 89 -7.06 4.10 -8.44
C HIS A 89 -7.91 5.02 -7.56
N ARG A 90 -9.19 4.67 -7.31
CA ARG A 90 -10.06 5.47 -6.43
C ARG A 90 -9.62 5.36 -4.98
N LEU A 91 -9.20 4.16 -4.56
CA LEU A 91 -8.64 3.92 -3.24
C LEU A 91 -7.33 4.69 -3.07
N ALA A 92 -6.43 4.65 -4.05
CA ALA A 92 -5.18 5.41 -4.05
C ALA A 92 -5.44 6.91 -3.86
N ASN A 93 -6.32 7.48 -4.68
CA ASN A 93 -6.65 8.90 -4.60
C ASN A 93 -7.26 9.27 -3.25
N PHE A 94 -8.12 8.42 -2.68
CA PHE A 94 -8.67 8.66 -1.35
C PHE A 94 -7.59 8.62 -0.26
N LEU A 95 -6.74 7.58 -0.28
CA LEU A 95 -5.67 7.42 0.70
C LEU A 95 -4.68 8.59 0.68
N ASP A 96 -4.43 9.16 -0.49
CA ASP A 96 -3.59 10.36 -0.67
C ASP A 96 -4.20 11.62 -0.05
N THR A 97 -5.53 11.66 0.16
CA THR A 97 -6.21 12.77 0.84
C THR A 97 -6.26 12.63 2.37
N LEU A 98 -5.88 11.47 2.92
CA LEU A 98 -5.98 11.24 4.35
C LEU A 98 -4.78 11.84 5.10
N GLU A 99 -5.08 12.77 6.02
CA GLU A 99 -4.09 13.23 7.01
C GLU A 99 -3.73 12.12 8.01
N VAL A 100 -4.71 11.28 8.36
CA VAL A 100 -4.54 10.16 9.30
C VAL A 100 -5.12 8.90 8.69
N TRP A 101 -4.25 7.91 8.50
CA TRP A 101 -4.66 6.57 8.06
C TRP A 101 -5.18 5.76 9.25
N ALA A 102 -6.46 5.45 9.21
CA ALA A 102 -7.13 4.61 10.20
C ALA A 102 -8.15 3.69 9.52
N ALA A 103 -8.55 2.61 10.19
CA ALA A 103 -9.39 1.57 9.58
C ALA A 103 -10.77 2.12 9.21
N GLN A 104 -11.37 2.90 10.10
CA GLN A 104 -12.71 3.45 9.93
C GLN A 104 -12.86 4.33 8.67
N PRO A 105 -12.04 5.36 8.41
CA PRO A 105 -12.19 6.17 7.19
C PRO A 105 -11.99 5.36 5.91
N ILE A 106 -11.04 4.42 5.90
CA ILE A 106 -10.80 3.53 4.75
C ILE A 106 -12.00 2.62 4.52
N MET A 107 -12.53 2.00 5.57
CA MET A 107 -13.72 1.15 5.48
C MET A 107 -14.94 1.93 4.98
N LEU A 108 -15.18 3.14 5.52
CA LEU A 108 -16.31 3.97 5.10
C LEU A 108 -16.24 4.35 3.62
N VAL A 109 -15.05 4.67 3.09
CA VAL A 109 -14.93 4.98 1.65
C VAL A 109 -15.15 3.73 0.79
N LEU A 110 -14.68 2.57 1.23
CA LEU A 110 -14.87 1.30 0.53
C LEU A 110 -16.35 0.92 0.48
N MET A 111 -17.07 1.11 1.59
CA MET A 111 -18.52 0.95 1.63
C MET A 111 -19.23 1.94 0.71
N ARG A 112 -18.75 3.19 0.62
CA ARG A 112 -19.25 4.18 -0.35
C ARG A 112 -18.98 3.77 -1.81
N PHE A 113 -17.94 2.97 -2.07
CA PHE A 113 -17.72 2.33 -3.38
C PHE A 113 -18.64 1.12 -3.63
N GLY A 114 -19.50 0.77 -2.67
CA GLY A 114 -20.45 -0.33 -2.76
C GLY A 114 -19.91 -1.67 -2.27
N LEU A 115 -18.80 -1.69 -1.50
CA LEU A 115 -18.33 -2.92 -0.87
C LEU A 115 -19.19 -3.25 0.36
N PRO A 116 -19.49 -4.53 0.61
CA PRO A 116 -20.10 -4.93 1.87
C PRO A 116 -19.12 -4.71 3.03
N TYR A 117 -19.67 -4.62 4.25
CA TYR A 117 -18.92 -4.28 5.45
C TYR A 117 -17.72 -5.21 5.67
N GLY A 118 -17.91 -6.54 5.57
CA GLY A 118 -16.87 -7.52 5.84
C GLY A 118 -15.66 -7.36 4.93
N GLU A 119 -15.88 -7.22 3.62
CA GLU A 119 -14.79 -6.99 2.66
C GLU A 119 -14.12 -5.62 2.86
N ALA A 120 -14.90 -4.58 3.18
CA ALA A 120 -14.36 -3.25 3.46
C ALA A 120 -13.47 -3.25 4.71
N GLU A 121 -13.87 -3.94 5.77
CA GLU A 121 -13.10 -4.11 7.00
C GLU A 121 -11.79 -4.88 6.73
N SER A 122 -11.87 -6.05 6.08
CA SER A 122 -10.68 -6.86 5.73
C SER A 122 -9.66 -6.07 4.92
N ILE A 123 -10.12 -5.34 3.89
CA ILE A 123 -9.24 -4.54 3.04
C ILE A 123 -8.60 -3.39 3.84
N ALA A 124 -9.37 -2.69 4.67
CA ALA A 124 -8.85 -1.61 5.50
C ALA A 124 -7.76 -2.10 6.46
N VAL A 125 -7.97 -3.26 7.10
CA VAL A 125 -6.97 -3.89 7.97
C VAL A 125 -5.73 -4.29 7.18
N ALA A 126 -5.88 -4.92 6.01
CA ALA A 126 -4.75 -5.34 5.19
C ALA A 126 -3.89 -4.15 4.72
N VAL A 127 -4.53 -3.02 4.37
CA VAL A 127 -3.84 -1.77 4.03
C VAL A 127 -3.00 -1.28 5.20
N LEU A 128 -3.58 -1.20 6.40
CA LEU A 128 -2.88 -0.71 7.59
C LEU A 128 -1.76 -1.64 8.05
N LEU A 129 -1.95 -2.96 7.96
CA LEU A 129 -0.90 -3.93 8.31
C LEU A 129 0.31 -3.86 7.38
N LEU A 130 0.14 -3.41 6.13
CA LEU A 130 1.24 -3.29 5.18
C LEU A 130 2.07 -2.03 5.39
N VAL A 131 1.45 -0.95 5.87
CA VAL A 131 2.10 0.37 6.03
C VAL A 131 2.41 0.74 7.48
N GLY A 132 1.86 -0.01 8.44
CA GLY A 132 2.08 0.12 9.88
C GLY A 132 3.51 -0.15 10.31
#